data_AF-A0A537TJ83-F1
#
_entry.id   AF-A0A537TJ83-F1
#
_cell.length_a   1.000
_cell.length_b   1.000
_cell.length_c   1.000
_cell.angle_alpha   90.00
_cell.angle_beta   90.00
_cell.angle_gamma   90.00
#
_symmetry.space_group_name_H-M   'P 1'
#
loop_
_entity.id
_entity.type
_entity.pdbx_description
1 polymer ?
#
loop_
_entity_poly.entity_id
_entity_poly.type
_entity_poly.pdbx_seq_one_letter_code
_entity_poly.pdbx_strand_id
1 'polypeptide(L)'
;MTPAKSGSDTPVVLDTDRSDAEYRVGPGCPPKEFQFKPGQSGNPKGAKRKTPSIESDLKALLERALNKKVKLRQGERERIVTKAEAGIEQLVNQFAQGDRHAWRGLMTLADKVGVDLAAGQRKAIEEALAPNHQAIIDAYIARQKDMKAASSPSPVLAPPELLDDDSEKS
;
A
#
# COMPACT_ATOMS: atom_id res chain seq x y z
N MET A 1 -10.03 86.36 32.39
CA MET A 1 -10.54 85.20 31.63
C MET A 1 -9.63 84.01 31.88
N THR A 2 -10.21 82.95 32.49
CA THR A 2 -9.94 81.51 32.32
C THR A 2 -8.50 80.96 32.25
N PRO A 3 -8.13 79.99 33.12
CA PRO A 3 -6.98 79.10 32.95
C PRO A 3 -7.34 77.88 32.07
N ALA A 4 -6.39 77.36 31.30
CA ALA A 4 -6.54 76.12 30.54
C ALA A 4 -5.81 74.94 31.21
N LYS A 5 -6.62 73.90 31.50
CA LYS A 5 -6.34 72.55 32.03
C LYS A 5 -5.13 71.88 31.35
N SER A 6 -4.14 71.30 32.05
CA SER A 6 -4.14 70.06 32.87
C SER A 6 -4.81 68.87 32.16
N GLY A 7 -4.02 68.14 31.38
CA GLY A 7 -4.36 66.79 30.90
C GLY A 7 -3.70 65.76 31.80
N SER A 8 -4.50 65.12 32.67
CA SER A 8 -4.07 64.00 33.50
C SER A 8 -4.30 62.68 32.76
N ASP A 9 -3.22 61.92 32.57
CA ASP A 9 -3.23 60.50 32.26
C ASP A 9 -4.16 59.75 33.22
N THR A 10 -5.12 59.01 32.66
CA THR A 10 -6.00 58.12 33.42
C THR A 10 -5.55 56.69 33.15
N PRO A 11 -5.00 55.95 34.13
CA PRO A 11 -4.83 54.52 33.98
C PRO A 11 -6.21 53.87 34.19
N VAL A 12 -6.63 53.08 33.20
CA VAL A 12 -7.83 52.24 33.26
C VAL A 12 -7.59 51.15 34.31
N VAL A 13 -8.09 51.38 35.52
CA VAL A 13 -8.12 50.37 36.59
C VAL A 13 -9.21 49.36 36.24
N LEU A 14 -8.79 48.12 36.03
CA LEU A 14 -9.64 46.97 35.77
C LEU A 14 -10.37 46.59 37.07
N ASP A 15 -11.63 47.02 37.22
CA ASP A 15 -12.53 46.58 38.28
C ASP A 15 -12.63 45.04 38.30
N THR A 16 -11.92 44.42 39.25
CA THR A 16 -11.99 42.97 39.48
C THR A 16 -12.30 42.72 40.95
N ASP A 17 -13.47 43.15 41.40
CA ASP A 17 -14.07 42.67 42.64
C ASP A 17 -15.59 42.65 42.49
N ARG A 18 -16.10 41.64 41.77
CA ARG A 18 -17.49 41.20 41.89
C ARG A 18 -17.55 39.84 42.58
N SER A 19 -17.95 39.92 43.84
CA SER A 19 -18.73 38.94 44.60
C SER A 19 -18.14 37.53 44.76
N ASP A 20 -17.46 37.32 45.88
CA ASP A 20 -17.13 36.02 46.49
C ASP A 20 -18.34 35.31 47.14
N ALA A 21 -19.57 35.70 46.82
CA ALA A 21 -20.73 35.39 47.66
C ALA A 21 -21.55 34.14 47.29
N GLU A 22 -21.28 33.40 46.20
CA GLU A 22 -22.15 32.25 45.87
C GLU A 22 -21.50 31.15 45.00
N TYR A 23 -20.24 30.79 45.27
CA TYR A 23 -19.61 29.66 44.57
C TYR A 23 -20.06 28.30 45.15
N ARG A 24 -21.12 27.71 44.59
CA ARG A 24 -21.64 26.39 45.01
C ARG A 24 -20.99 25.27 44.19
N VAL A 25 -20.26 24.39 44.86
CA VAL A 25 -19.64 23.19 44.25
C VAL A 25 -20.74 22.20 43.84
N GLY A 26 -20.66 21.68 42.61
CA GLY A 26 -21.65 20.76 42.03
C GLY A 26 -21.17 20.13 40.72
N PRO A 27 -21.99 19.31 40.04
CA PRO A 27 -21.63 18.70 38.77
C PRO A 27 -21.26 19.77 37.73
N GLY A 28 -20.03 19.72 37.21
CA GLY A 28 -19.51 20.74 36.27
C GLY A 28 -18.93 22.01 36.90
N CYS A 29 -19.02 22.18 38.23
CA CYS A 29 -18.43 23.29 38.98
C CYS A 29 -17.37 22.77 39.97
N PRO A 30 -16.13 22.50 39.52
CA PRO A 30 -15.07 21.96 40.38
C PRO A 30 -14.66 22.98 41.45
N PRO A 31 -14.25 22.57 42.68
CA PRO A 31 -13.85 23.53 43.72
C PRO A 31 -12.73 24.48 43.26
N LYS A 32 -12.83 25.77 43.61
CA LYS A 32 -11.86 26.81 43.21
C LYS A 32 -10.41 26.44 43.57
N GLU A 33 -10.20 25.76 44.69
CA GLU A 33 -8.88 25.33 45.18
C GLU A 33 -8.14 24.37 44.23
N PHE A 34 -8.87 23.61 43.40
CA PHE A 34 -8.30 22.64 42.46
C PHE A 34 -8.35 23.13 41.00
N GLN A 35 -8.86 24.33 40.75
CA GLN A 35 -8.87 24.90 39.40
C GLN A 35 -7.48 25.39 39.01
N PHE A 36 -7.10 25.17 37.76
CA PHE A 36 -5.91 25.78 37.21
C PHE A 36 -6.10 27.30 37.12
N LYS A 37 -5.06 28.07 37.50
CA LYS A 37 -5.10 29.53 37.37
C LYS A 37 -5.24 29.92 35.89
N PRO A 38 -5.98 31.00 35.58
CA PRO A 38 -6.07 31.52 34.22
C PRO A 38 -4.66 31.80 33.67
N GLY A 39 -4.35 31.24 32.50
CA GLY A 39 -3.02 31.33 31.87
C GLY A 39 -2.01 30.24 32.30
N GLN A 40 -2.33 29.43 33.31
CA GLN A 40 -1.49 28.30 33.74
C GLN A 40 -2.14 26.99 33.32
N SER A 41 -1.61 26.33 32.29
CA SER A 41 -2.07 24.97 31.97
C SER A 41 -1.61 23.98 33.04
N GLY A 42 -2.42 22.96 33.34
CA GLY A 42 -2.06 21.90 34.28
C GLY A 42 -0.86 21.04 33.85
N ASN A 43 -0.44 21.19 32.59
CA ASN A 43 0.79 20.60 32.07
C ASN A 43 1.60 21.67 31.33
N PRO A 44 2.39 22.50 32.05
CA PRO A 44 3.14 23.62 31.46
C PRO A 44 4.20 23.16 30.45
N LYS A 45 4.64 21.90 30.51
CA LYS A 45 5.56 21.31 29.52
C LYS A 45 4.85 20.80 28.26
N GLY A 46 3.51 20.85 28.23
CA GLY A 46 2.71 20.28 27.17
C GLY A 46 2.77 18.75 27.14
N ALA A 47 1.97 18.14 26.28
CA ALA A 47 2.10 16.72 26.00
C ALA A 47 3.53 16.42 25.54
N LYS A 48 4.18 15.39 26.09
CA LYS A 48 5.49 14.95 25.63
C LYS A 48 5.39 14.68 24.13
N ARG A 49 6.30 15.26 23.33
CA ARG A 49 6.40 14.92 21.90
C ARG A 49 6.53 13.40 21.80
N LYS A 50 5.66 12.77 21.00
CA LYS A 50 5.73 11.32 20.75
C LYS A 50 7.17 11.02 20.32
N THR A 51 7.79 10.02 20.95
CA THR A 51 9.09 9.52 20.51
C THR A 51 8.95 9.12 19.05
N PRO A 52 9.83 9.60 18.15
CA PRO A 52 9.74 9.24 16.75
C PRO A 52 9.93 7.73 16.66
N SER A 53 8.88 7.00 16.28
CA SER A 53 9.06 5.61 15.88
C SER A 53 9.78 5.66 14.54
N ILE A 54 10.89 4.92 14.42
CA ILE A 54 11.77 4.92 13.24
C ILE A 54 10.95 4.69 11.96
N GLU A 55 9.97 3.79 12.00
CA GLU A 55 9.09 3.50 10.86
C GLU A 55 8.23 4.69 10.42
N SER A 56 7.64 5.44 11.37
CA SER A 56 6.81 6.60 11.03
C SER A 56 7.63 7.76 10.47
N ASP A 57 8.86 7.92 10.96
CA ASP A 57 9.77 8.96 10.49
C ASP A 57 10.34 8.61 9.11
N LEU A 58 10.70 7.34 8.87
CA LEU A 58 11.17 6.88 7.55
C LEU A 58 10.09 7.02 6.47
N LYS A 59 8.84 6.63 6.75
CA LYS A 59 7.72 6.81 5.83
C LYS A 59 7.52 8.30 5.51
N ALA A 60 7.49 9.15 6.54
CA ALA A 60 7.31 10.59 6.36
C ALA A 60 8.48 11.24 5.58
N LEU A 61 9.72 10.83 5.84
CA LEU A 61 10.90 11.29 5.12
C LEU A 61 10.85 10.86 3.64
N LEU A 62 10.46 9.62 3.37
CA LEU A 62 10.31 9.11 2.00
C LEU A 62 9.23 9.88 1.24
N GLU A 63 8.04 10.04 1.80
CA GLU A 63 6.94 10.81 1.18
C GLU A 63 7.37 12.25 0.89
N ARG A 64 8.04 12.91 1.83
CA ARG A 64 8.60 14.26 1.62
C ARG A 64 9.62 14.28 0.50
N ALA A 65 10.53 13.30 0.45
CA ALA A 65 11.57 13.23 -0.56
C ALA A 65 10.98 13.02 -1.97
N LEU A 66 9.98 12.15 -2.09
CA LEU A 66 9.27 11.85 -3.33
C LEU A 66 8.49 13.07 -3.85
N ASN A 67 7.91 13.87 -2.96
CA ASN A 67 7.17 15.09 -3.31
C ASN A 67 8.05 16.30 -3.65
N LYS A 68 9.39 16.20 -3.49
CA LYS A 68 10.29 17.28 -3.90
C LYS A 68 10.25 17.46 -5.42
N LYS A 69 10.27 18.71 -5.86
CA LYS A 69 10.30 19.06 -7.28
C LYS A 69 11.72 18.98 -7.83
N VAL A 70 11.86 18.46 -9.05
CA VAL A 70 13.11 18.36 -9.81
C VAL A 70 12.86 18.86 -11.23
N LYS A 71 13.87 19.49 -11.81
CA LYS A 71 13.86 19.88 -13.22
C LYS A 71 14.22 18.66 -14.06
N LEU A 72 13.29 18.19 -14.87
CA LEU A 72 13.49 17.12 -15.83
C LEU A 72 13.55 17.74 -17.23
N ARG A 73 14.59 17.41 -18.00
CA ARG A 73 14.72 17.84 -19.39
C ARG A 73 14.26 16.70 -20.30
N GLN A 74 13.11 16.86 -20.95
CA GLN A 74 12.63 15.95 -21.99
C GLN A 74 12.88 16.63 -23.35
N GLY A 75 14.01 16.30 -23.98
CA GLY A 75 14.42 16.89 -25.27
C GLY A 75 14.73 18.39 -25.17
N GLU A 76 13.98 19.20 -25.92
CA GLU A 76 14.11 20.67 -25.94
C GLU A 76 13.33 21.39 -24.83
N ARG A 77 12.45 20.70 -24.10
CA ARG A 77 11.60 21.32 -23.07
C ARG A 77 12.02 20.89 -21.67
N GLU A 78 12.19 21.87 -20.79
CA GLU A 78 12.37 21.65 -19.36
C GLU A 78 11.01 21.68 -18.65
N ARG A 79 10.74 20.65 -17.83
CA ARG A 79 9.55 20.56 -16.98
C ARG A 79 9.95 20.40 -15.52
N ILE A 80 9.20 21.06 -14.64
CA ILE A 80 9.36 20.89 -13.20
C ILE A 80 8.34 19.84 -12.75
N VAL A 81 8.84 18.65 -12.45
CA VAL A 81 8.03 17.48 -12.03
C VAL A 81 8.45 17.03 -10.63
N THR A 82 7.64 16.22 -9.97
CA THR A 82 8.03 15.65 -8.68
C THR A 82 9.05 14.51 -8.87
N LYS A 83 9.84 14.18 -7.84
CA LYS A 83 10.76 13.03 -7.90
C LYS A 83 10.02 11.70 -8.11
N ALA A 84 8.84 11.56 -7.53
CA ALA A 84 7.99 10.40 -7.73
C ALA A 84 7.62 10.22 -9.21
N GLU A 85 7.12 11.29 -9.82
CA GLU A 85 6.72 11.32 -11.23
C GLU A 85 7.90 11.04 -12.15
N ALA A 86 9.03 11.73 -11.95
CA ALA A 86 10.25 11.47 -12.71
C ALA A 86 10.76 10.03 -12.56
N GLY A 87 10.63 9.44 -11.37
CA GLY A 87 11.01 8.05 -11.11
C GLY A 87 10.12 7.05 -11.84
N ILE A 88 8.80 7.31 -11.90
CA ILE A 88 7.85 6.47 -12.64
C ILE A 88 8.12 6.57 -14.14
N GLU A 89 8.32 7.77 -14.68
CA GLU A 89 8.68 7.94 -16.10
C GLU A 89 9.96 7.17 -16.44
N GLN A 90 10.99 7.28 -15.59
CA GLN A 90 12.24 6.56 -15.80
C GLN A 90 12.06 5.04 -15.72
N LEU A 91 11.24 4.54 -14.80
CA LEU A 91 10.92 3.11 -14.69
C LEU A 91 10.25 2.59 -15.96
N VAL A 92 9.30 3.35 -16.52
CA VAL A 92 8.63 3.01 -17.78
C VAL A 92 9.61 3.04 -18.96
N ASN A 93 10.53 4.01 -18.99
CA ASN A 93 11.57 4.07 -20.02
C ASN A 93 12.51 2.85 -19.96
N GLN A 94 12.94 2.44 -18.77
CA GLN A 94 13.79 1.24 -18.58
C GLN A 94 13.04 -0.05 -18.92
N PHE A 95 11.74 -0.12 -18.62
CA PHE A 95 10.88 -1.21 -19.06
C PHE A 95 10.85 -1.31 -20.59
N ALA A 96 10.67 -0.18 -21.29
CA ALA A 96 10.68 -0.13 -22.75
C ALA A 96 12.04 -0.51 -23.35
N GLN A 97 13.14 -0.26 -22.62
CA GLN A 97 14.49 -0.71 -22.99
C GLN A 97 14.73 -2.21 -22.73
N GLY A 98 13.84 -2.89 -22.01
CA GLY A 98 13.94 -4.33 -21.73
C GLY A 98 14.69 -4.69 -20.44
N ASP A 99 14.84 -3.77 -19.49
CA ASP A 99 15.45 -4.09 -18.20
C ASP A 99 14.54 -5.04 -17.38
N ARG A 100 15.09 -6.20 -16.98
CA ARG A 100 14.39 -7.23 -16.21
C ARG A 100 13.91 -6.73 -14.84
N HIS A 101 14.68 -5.87 -14.18
CA HIS A 101 14.32 -5.32 -12.89
C HIS A 101 13.20 -4.30 -13.01
N ALA A 102 13.26 -3.46 -14.06
CA ALA A 102 12.19 -2.52 -14.37
C ALA A 102 10.88 -3.25 -14.70
N TRP A 103 10.94 -4.36 -15.44
CA TRP A 103 9.81 -5.27 -15.66
C TRP A 103 9.15 -5.70 -14.36
N ARG A 104 9.91 -6.28 -13.42
CA ARG A 104 9.36 -6.72 -12.14
C ARG A 104 8.75 -5.56 -11.35
N GLY A 105 9.44 -4.43 -11.29
CA GLY A 105 9.00 -3.24 -10.58
C GLY A 105 7.69 -2.69 -11.14
N LEU A 106 7.58 -2.59 -12.47
CA LEU A 106 6.41 -2.07 -13.15
C LEU A 106 5.21 -3.01 -13.01
N MET A 107 5.40 -4.34 -13.15
CA MET A 107 4.33 -5.33 -12.93
C MET A 107 3.78 -5.23 -11.51
N THR A 108 4.67 -5.20 -10.51
CA THR A 108 4.27 -5.08 -9.09
C THR A 108 3.54 -3.77 -8.81
N LEU A 109 3.95 -2.67 -9.45
CA LEU A 109 3.30 -1.37 -9.30
C LEU A 109 1.91 -1.38 -9.97
N ALA A 110 1.82 -1.94 -11.17
CA ALA A 110 0.58 -2.05 -11.92
C ALA A 110 -0.46 -2.89 -11.18
N ASP A 111 -0.06 -4.03 -10.59
CA ASP A 111 -0.94 -4.87 -9.78
C ASP A 111 -1.51 -4.11 -8.56
N LYS A 112 -0.67 -3.31 -7.89
CA LYS A 112 -1.09 -2.52 -6.73
C LYS A 112 -2.03 -1.37 -7.07
N VAL A 113 -1.87 -0.78 -8.25
CA VAL A 113 -2.68 0.36 -8.72
C VAL A 113 -3.88 -0.12 -9.55
N GLY A 114 -3.95 -1.39 -9.92
CA GLY A 114 -5.01 -1.95 -10.76
C GLY A 114 -4.88 -1.56 -12.24
N VAL A 115 -3.66 -1.22 -12.69
CA VAL A 115 -3.41 -0.85 -14.09
C VAL A 115 -3.23 -2.12 -14.91
N ASP A 116 -4.09 -2.28 -15.92
CA ASP A 116 -3.94 -3.36 -16.88
C ASP A 116 -2.92 -3.01 -17.96
N LEU A 117 -1.71 -3.57 -17.83
CA LEU A 117 -0.63 -3.40 -18.81
C LEU A 117 -0.92 -4.06 -20.16
N ALA A 118 -1.83 -5.05 -20.19
CA ALA A 118 -2.21 -5.77 -21.40
C ALA A 118 -3.54 -5.26 -21.99
N ALA A 119 -4.08 -4.15 -21.48
CA ALA A 119 -5.35 -3.59 -21.94
C ALA A 119 -5.32 -3.41 -23.47
N GLY A 120 -6.23 -4.09 -24.17
CA GLY A 120 -6.32 -4.08 -25.64
C GLY A 120 -5.47 -5.15 -26.35
N GLN A 121 -4.40 -5.65 -25.75
CA GLN A 121 -3.59 -6.74 -26.32
C GLN A 121 -3.90 -8.13 -25.75
N ARG A 122 -4.69 -8.22 -24.66
CA ARG A 122 -5.06 -9.52 -24.04
C ARG A 122 -5.54 -10.56 -25.04
N LYS A 123 -6.51 -10.21 -25.90
CA LYS A 123 -7.05 -11.13 -26.91
C LYS A 123 -6.00 -11.57 -27.93
N ALA A 124 -5.15 -10.64 -28.38
CA ALA A 124 -4.08 -10.95 -29.33
C ALA A 124 -2.98 -11.80 -28.68
N ILE A 125 -2.65 -11.56 -27.41
CA ILE A 125 -1.69 -12.38 -26.64
C ILE A 125 -2.28 -13.77 -26.39
N GLU A 126 -3.55 -13.85 -26.02
CA GLU A 126 -4.26 -15.12 -25.81
C GLU A 126 -4.32 -15.93 -27.10
N GLU A 127 -4.63 -15.29 -28.24
CA GLU A 127 -4.65 -15.92 -29.56
C GLU A 127 -3.24 -16.30 -30.06
N ALA A 128 -2.21 -15.53 -29.73
CA ALA A 128 -0.82 -15.84 -30.07
C ALA A 128 -0.20 -16.91 -29.14
N LEU A 129 -0.71 -17.06 -27.92
CA LEU A 129 -0.31 -18.12 -26.97
C LEU A 129 -1.14 -19.40 -27.18
N ALA A 130 -2.33 -19.27 -27.77
CA ALA A 130 -3.20 -20.37 -28.17
C ALA A 130 -2.57 -21.48 -29.05
N PRO A 131 -1.62 -21.22 -29.98
CA PRO A 131 -1.27 -22.18 -31.03
C PRO A 131 -0.63 -23.49 -30.56
N ASN A 132 -0.35 -23.70 -29.26
CA ASN A 132 0.26 -24.95 -28.79
C ASN A 132 -0.41 -25.58 -27.56
N HIS A 133 -1.56 -25.09 -27.07
CA HIS A 133 -2.22 -25.76 -25.94
C HIS A 133 -2.66 -27.18 -26.30
N GLN A 134 -3.17 -27.39 -27.52
CA GLN A 134 -3.54 -28.71 -28.04
C GLN A 134 -2.32 -29.65 -28.10
N ALA A 135 -1.22 -29.18 -28.69
CA ALA A 135 0.01 -29.96 -28.84
C ALA A 135 0.62 -30.36 -27.49
N ILE A 136 0.56 -29.48 -26.48
CA ILE A 136 1.01 -29.78 -25.11
C ILE A 136 0.11 -30.84 -24.47
N ILE A 137 -1.21 -30.74 -24.64
CA ILE A 137 -2.18 -31.73 -24.14
C ILE A 137 -1.98 -33.09 -24.84
N ASP A 138 -1.81 -33.09 -26.16
CA ASP A 138 -1.60 -34.31 -26.95
C ASP A 138 -0.29 -35.00 -26.57
N ALA A 139 0.79 -34.23 -26.37
CA ALA A 139 2.06 -34.75 -25.88
C ALA A 139 1.93 -35.36 -24.46
N TYR A 140 1.15 -34.73 -23.58
CA TYR A 140 0.87 -35.28 -22.25
C TYR A 140 0.06 -36.59 -22.31
N ILE A 141 -0.99 -36.63 -23.13
CA ILE A 141 -1.85 -37.82 -23.32
C ILE A 141 -1.04 -38.97 -23.92
N ALA A 142 -0.21 -38.71 -24.93
CA ALA A 142 0.67 -39.71 -25.54
C ALA A 142 1.61 -40.32 -24.50
N ARG A 143 2.30 -39.47 -23.72
CA ARG A 143 3.19 -39.93 -22.64
C ARG A 143 2.46 -40.78 -21.59
N GLN A 144 1.23 -40.44 -21.23
CA GLN A 144 0.43 -41.21 -20.27
C GLN A 144 -0.01 -42.57 -20.84
N LYS A 145 -0.37 -42.62 -22.14
CA LYS A 145 -0.69 -43.87 -22.83
C LYS A 145 0.51 -44.80 -22.90
N ASP A 146 1.70 -44.28 -23.21
CA ASP A 146 2.93 -45.07 -23.23
C ASP A 146 3.28 -45.62 -21.84
N MET A 147 3.11 -44.81 -20.78
CA MET A 147 3.28 -45.26 -19.39
C MET A 147 2.25 -46.33 -18.99
N LYS A 148 0.99 -46.22 -19.45
CA LYS A 148 -0.07 -47.20 -19.17
C LYS A 148 0.09 -48.48 -19.99
N ALA A 149 0.58 -48.37 -21.23
CA ALA A 149 0.92 -49.51 -22.09
C ALA A 149 2.10 -50.29 -21.53
N ALA A 150 3.12 -49.61 -20.98
CA ALA A 150 4.23 -50.24 -20.28
C ALA A 150 3.81 -50.90 -18.93
N SER A 151 2.68 -50.49 -18.35
CA SER A 151 2.13 -51.01 -17.09
C SER A 151 1.10 -52.14 -17.28
N SER A 152 0.75 -52.50 -18.51
CA SER A 152 -0.18 -53.60 -18.78
C SER A 152 0.64 -54.84 -19.17
N PRO A 153 0.93 -55.79 -18.27
CA PRO A 153 1.59 -57.03 -18.68
C PRO A 153 0.67 -57.77 -19.66
N SER A 154 1.26 -58.27 -20.75
CA SER A 154 0.58 -59.16 -21.69
C SER A 154 -0.14 -60.27 -20.92
N PRO A 155 -1.42 -60.60 -21.23
CA PRO A 155 -2.04 -61.74 -20.59
C PRO A 155 -1.22 -62.96 -20.96
N VAL A 156 -0.53 -63.53 -19.97
CA VAL A 156 0.22 -64.77 -20.12
C VAL A 156 -0.82 -65.85 -20.39
N LEU A 157 -0.99 -66.21 -21.65
CA LEU A 157 -1.82 -67.35 -22.02
C LEU A 157 -1.13 -68.59 -21.48
N ALA A 158 -1.72 -69.24 -20.48
CA ALA A 158 -1.15 -70.42 -19.87
C ALA A 158 -0.84 -71.49 -20.94
N PRO A 159 0.32 -72.16 -20.90
CA PRO A 159 0.59 -73.31 -21.76
C PRO A 159 -0.53 -74.35 -21.62
N PRO A 160 -0.91 -75.06 -22.70
CA PRO A 160 -2.04 -75.98 -22.72
C PRO A 160 -1.94 -77.18 -21.76
N GLU A 161 -0.83 -77.35 -21.05
CA GLU A 161 -0.65 -78.41 -20.03
C GLU A 161 -1.22 -78.07 -18.65
N LEU A 162 -1.77 -76.86 -18.44
CA LEU A 162 -2.31 -76.41 -17.15
C LEU A 162 -3.83 -76.09 -17.21
N LEU A 163 -4.53 -76.59 -18.22
CA LEU A 163 -5.98 -76.73 -18.16
C LEU A 163 -6.27 -77.97 -17.31
N ASP A 164 -6.66 -77.76 -16.05
CA ASP A 164 -7.24 -78.82 -15.24
C ASP A 164 -8.46 -79.38 -15.99
N ASP A 165 -8.38 -80.67 -16.32
CA ASP A 165 -9.42 -81.45 -16.97
C ASP A 165 -10.55 -81.72 -15.96
N ASP A 166 -11.30 -80.68 -15.61
CA ASP A 166 -12.40 -80.73 -14.66
C ASP A 166 -13.67 -80.16 -15.30
N SER A 167 -14.20 -80.89 -16.30
CA SER A 167 -15.63 -80.86 -16.60
C SER A 167 -16.03 -81.92 -17.62
N GLU A 168 -16.62 -83.02 -17.13
CA GLU A 168 -17.89 -83.63 -17.60
C GLU A 168 -18.11 -84.94 -16.78
N LYS A 169 -18.77 -84.89 -15.62
CA LYS A 169 -20.23 -84.95 -15.43
C LYS A 169 -20.86 -86.24 -16.00
N SER A 170 -20.91 -87.32 -15.20
CA SER A 170 -22.09 -88.16 -14.89
C SER A 170 -21.70 -89.39 -14.07
#